data_AF-A0A1M6NLW5-F1
#
_entry.id   AF-A0A1M6NLW5-F1
#
_cell.length_a   1.000
_cell.length_b   1.000
_cell.length_c   1.000
_cell.angle_alpha   90.00
_cell.angle_beta   90.00
_cell.angle_gamma   90.00
#
_symmetry.space_group_name_H-M   'P 1'
#
loop_
_entity.id
_entity.type
_entity.pdbx_description
1 polymer ?
#
loop_
_entity_poly.entity_id
_entity_poly.type
_entity_poly.pdbx_seq_one_letter_code
_entity_poly.pdbx_strand_id
1 'polypeptide(L)' 'MSSGSQPNAHDADGLEAAVDQAVAACGGDMRSTIRALIVANDYLESEVSELMKAVSHAYVRGRFQTYSG' A
#
# COMPACT_ATOMS: atom_id res chain seq x y z
N MET A 1 26.74 -7.10 -9.48
CA MET A 1 25.80 -8.09 -10.03
C MET A 1 24.40 -7.57 -9.70
N SER A 2 23.76 -6.85 -10.61
CA SER A 2 22.41 -6.31 -10.41
C SER A 2 21.41 -7.47 -10.39
N SER A 3 20.92 -7.84 -9.21
CA SER A 3 19.68 -8.60 -9.10
C SER A 3 18.54 -7.60 -9.23
N GLY A 4 18.16 -7.30 -10.47
CA GLY A 4 16.84 -6.73 -10.72
C GLY A 4 15.83 -7.82 -10.39
N SER A 5 15.03 -7.61 -9.33
CA SER A 5 13.88 -8.45 -9.03
C SER A 5 12.98 -8.47 -10.27
N GLN A 6 13.00 -9.56 -11.03
CA GLN A 6 12.03 -9.75 -12.10
C GLN A 6 10.66 -9.90 -11.41
N PRO A 7 9.64 -9.09 -11.79
CA PRO A 7 8.30 -9.30 -11.28
C PRO A 7 7.85 -10.72 -11.66
N ASN A 8 7.40 -11.51 -10.69
CA ASN A 8 6.80 -12.81 -10.97
C ASN A 8 5.57 -12.57 -11.86
N ALA A 9 5.46 -13.32 -12.96
CA ALA A 9 4.38 -13.15 -13.92
C ALA A 9 2.96 -13.21 -13.28
N HIS A 10 2.80 -14.00 -12.21
CA HIS A 10 1.56 -14.04 -11.43
C HIS A 10 1.19 -12.72 -10.74
N ASP A 11 2.18 -11.95 -10.28
CA ASP A 11 1.96 -10.66 -9.64
C ASP A 11 1.57 -9.60 -10.69
N ALA A 12 2.08 -9.74 -11.91
CA ALA A 12 1.71 -8.89 -13.03
C ALA A 12 0.25 -9.12 -13.46
N ASP A 13 -0.20 -10.38 -13.54
CA ASP A 13 -1.60 -10.70 -13.89
C ASP A 13 -2.59 -10.14 -12.86
N GLY A 14 -2.24 -10.23 -11.56
CA GLY A 14 -3.06 -9.65 -10.48
C GLY A 14 -3.09 -8.12 -10.52
N LEU A 15 -1.96 -7.49 -10.86
CA LEU A 15 -1.87 -6.05 -11.00
C LEU A 15 -2.74 -5.53 -12.15
N GLU A 16 -2.64 -6.14 -13.34
CA GLU A 16 -3.43 -5.73 -14.51
C GLU A 16 -4.94 -5.89 -14.24
N ALA A 17 -5.37 -6.96 -13.57
CA ALA A 17 -6.77 -7.13 -13.18
C ALA A 17 -7.25 -6.04 -12.19
N ALA A 18 -6.39 -5.59 -11.27
CA ALA A 18 -6.71 -4.49 -10.35
C ALA A 18 -6.76 -3.13 -11.07
N VAL A 19 -5.90 -2.92 -12.06
CA VAL A 19 -5.92 -1.74 -12.94
C VAL A 19 -7.24 -1.68 -13.70
N ASP A 20 -7.66 -2.77 -14.32
CA ASP A 20 -8.93 -2.85 -15.06
C ASP A 20 -10.12 -2.54 -14.15
N GLN A 21 -10.11 -3.07 -12.92
CA GLN A 21 -11.14 -2.77 -11.93
C GLN A 21 -11.18 -1.28 -11.55
N ALA A 22 -10.02 -0.65 -11.33
CA ALA A 22 -9.94 0.77 -11.01
C ALA A 22 -10.43 1.65 -12.16
N VAL A 23 -10.07 1.31 -13.40
CA VAL A 23 -10.54 1.99 -14.61
C VAL A 23 -12.06 1.84 -14.75
N ALA A 24 -12.59 0.63 -14.56
CA ALA A 24 -14.03 0.36 -14.62
C ALA A 24 -14.81 1.14 -13.53
N ALA A 25 -14.27 1.23 -12.32
CA ALA A 25 -14.86 2.01 -11.23
C ALA A 25 -14.92 3.52 -11.54
N CYS A 26 -14.00 4.02 -12.37
CA CYS A 26 -13.98 5.41 -12.84
C CYS A 26 -14.72 5.60 -14.18
N GLY A 27 -15.52 4.62 -14.63
CA GLY A 27 -16.27 4.71 -15.88
C GLY A 27 -15.40 4.74 -17.13
N GLY A 28 -14.17 4.22 -17.06
CA GLY A 28 -13.21 4.23 -18.17
C GLY A 28 -12.37 5.50 -18.28
N ASP A 29 -12.57 6.52 -17.44
CA ASP A 29 -11.75 7.74 -17.51
C ASP A 29 -10.40 7.54 -16.82
N MET A 30 -9.35 7.42 -17.62
CA MET A 30 -7.99 7.22 -17.15
C MET A 30 -7.49 8.39 -16.28
N ARG A 31 -7.91 9.62 -16.56
CA ARG A 31 -7.48 10.79 -15.77
C ARG A 31 -8.07 10.77 -14.36
N SER A 32 -9.35 10.44 -14.23
CA SER A 32 -10.02 10.24 -12.94
C SER A 32 -9.46 9.03 -12.20
N THR A 33 -9.17 7.94 -12.91
CA THR A 33 -8.52 6.75 -12.34
C THR A 33 -7.18 7.09 -11.69
N ILE A 34 -6.29 7.78 -12.43
CA ILE A 34 -4.98 8.20 -11.90
C ILE A 34 -5.14 9.13 -10.69
N ARG A 35 -6.08 10.08 -10.73
CA ARG A 35 -6.34 10.96 -9.58
C ARG A 35 -6.83 10.18 -8.36
N ALA A 36 -7.74 9.23 -8.56
CA ALA A 36 -8.25 8.39 -7.48
C ALA A 36 -7.14 7.55 -6.86
N LEU A 37 -6.27 6.95 -7.68
CA LEU A 37 -5.12 6.17 -7.19
C LEU A 37 -4.12 7.02 -6.40
N ILE A 38 -3.83 8.25 -6.83
CA ILE A 38 -2.95 9.17 -6.09
C ILE A 38 -3.56 9.50 -4.72
N VAL A 39 -4.85 9.85 -4.67
CA VAL A 39 -5.53 10.17 -3.41
C VAL A 39 -5.60 8.96 -2.49
N ALA A 40 -5.88 7.77 -3.03
CA ALA A 40 -5.89 6.54 -2.25
C ALA A 40 -4.51 6.21 -1.67
N ASN A 41 -3.44 6.43 -2.45
CA ASN A 41 -2.08 6.22 -1.97
C ASN A 41 -1.70 7.20 -0.84
N ASP A 42 -1.99 8.49 -1.00
CA ASP A 42 -1.75 9.52 0.05
C ASP A 42 -2.50 9.17 1.35
N TYR A 43 -3.75 8.71 1.23
CA TYR A 43 -4.52 8.21 2.37
C TYR A 43 -3.82 7.03 3.06
N LEU A 44 -3.40 6.00 2.31
CA LEU A 44 -2.72 4.84 2.88
C LEU A 44 -1.40 5.22 3.55
N GLU A 45 -0.62 6.12 2.96
CA GLU A 45 0.62 6.64 3.56
C GLU A 45 0.34 7.36 4.88
N SER A 46 -0.75 8.14 4.96
CA SER A 46 -1.18 8.78 6.20
C SER A 46 -1.58 7.78 7.29
N GLU A 47 -2.34 6.74 6.94
CA GLU A 47 -2.79 5.70 7.88
C GLU A 47 -1.60 4.90 8.42
N VAL A 48 -0.63 4.59 7.56
CA VAL A 48 0.63 3.94 7.96
C VAL A 48 1.41 4.83 8.93
N SER A 49 1.49 6.13 8.65
CA SER A 49 2.17 7.10 9.53
C SER A 49 1.52 7.15 10.91
N GLU A 50 0.18 7.22 10.97
CA GLU A 50 -0.57 7.22 12.24
C GLU A 50 -0.40 5.90 13.00
N LEU A 51 -0.45 4.76 12.30
CA LEU A 51 -0.21 3.46 12.91
C LEU A 51 1.20 3.37 13.52
N MET A 52 2.21 3.84 12.80
CA MET A 52 3.60 3.86 13.29
C MET A 52 3.76 4.74 14.53
N LYS A 53 3.08 5.90 14.58
CA LYS A 53 3.05 6.75 15.79
C LYS A 53 2.41 6.02 16.97
N ALA A 54 1.28 5.34 16.74
CA ALA A 54 0.58 4.59 17.78
C ALA A 54 1.43 3.43 18.34
N VAL A 55 2.09 2.67 17.45
CA VAL A 55 3.02 1.60 17.84
C VAL A 55 4.20 2.15 18.64
N SER A 56 4.83 3.23 18.16
CA SER A 56 5.92 3.91 18.86
C SER A 56 5.49 4.38 20.26
N HIS A 57 4.31 5.00 20.38
CA HIS A 57 3.79 5.42 21.68
C HIS A 57 3.56 4.27 22.65
N ALA A 58 3.07 3.13 22.16
CA ALA A 58 2.85 1.95 22.99
C ALA A 58 4.18 1.27 23.40
N TYR A 59 5.19 1.30 22.53
CA TYR A 59 6.55 0.87 22.86
C TYR A 59 7.21 1.78 23.91
N VAL A 60 7.16 3.10 23.72
CA VAL A 60 7.68 4.09 24.69
C VAL A 60 6.99 3.98 26.05
N ARG A 61 5.71 3.60 26.07
CA ARG A 61 4.95 3.37 27.32
C ARG A 61 5.14 1.97 27.92
N GLY A 62 6.06 1.15 27.40
CA GLY A 62 6.37 -0.18 27.92
C GLY A 62 5.21 -1.17 27.84
N ARG A 63 4.22 -0.92 26.96
CA ARG A 63 3.00 -1.74 26.87
C ARG A 63 3.16 -2.96 25.96
N PHE A 64 4.22 -3.00 25.18
CA PHE A 64 4.67 -4.21 24.50
C PHE A 64 5.82 -4.82 25.29
N GLN A 65 5.57 -5.94 25.98
CA GLN A 65 6.67 -6.79 26.41
C GLN A 65 7.24 -7.43 25.14
N THR A 66 8.52 -7.18 24.86
CA THR A 66 9.24 -7.92 23.83
C THR A 66 9.13 -9.40 24.17
N TYR A 67 8.51 -10.18 23.27
CA TYR A 67 8.54 -11.63 23.36
C TYR A 67 10.00 -12.07 23.26
N SER A 68 10.60 -12.40 24.40
CA SER A 68 11.90 -13.04 24.48
C SER A 68 11.65 -14.54 24.40
N GLY A 69 11.53 -15.03 23.17
CA GLY A 69 11.74 -16.45 22.87
C GLY A 69 13.22 -16.78 22.92
#